data_AF-A0AAU8FVV4-F1
#
_entry.id   AF-A0AAU8FVV4-F1
#
_cell.length_a   1.000
_cell.length_b   1.000
_cell.length_c   1.000
_cell.angle_alpha   90.00
_cell.angle_beta   90.00
_cell.angle_gamma   90.00
#
_symmetry.space_group_name_H-M   'P 1'
#
loop_
_entity.id
_entity.type
_entity.pdbx_description
1 polymer ?
#
loop_
_entity_poly.entity_id
_entity_poly.type
_entity_poly.pdbx_seq_one_letter_code
_entity_poly.pdbx_strand_id
1 'polypeptide(L)'
;MTRPAKKAVIARLKKVAPHAEKQGITLGIESWLSGREHLDIIDAVGSKAVKVYYDFRNSTDAGHDIFKEIPMLGKDMICEIHMKENGQRLGEGPLDWPRVAKAVKDIGYEGWMQIEGATPQGGEIIPCYQHNLQYLKGLFQT
;
A
#
# COMPACT_ATOMS: atom_id res chain seq x y z
N MET A 1 -0.02 -10.77 12.92
CA MET A 1 -1.41 -10.97 13.44
C MET A 1 -1.55 -12.34 14.13
N THR A 2 -2.44 -12.50 15.12
CA THR A 2 -2.64 -13.82 15.76
C THR A 2 -3.32 -14.81 14.80
N ARG A 3 -3.05 -16.12 14.96
CA ARG A 3 -3.68 -17.16 14.11
C ARG A 3 -5.23 -17.10 14.13
N PRO A 4 -5.90 -16.91 15.29
CA PRO A 4 -7.36 -16.77 15.32
C PRO A 4 -7.87 -15.56 14.54
N ALA A 5 -7.19 -14.41 14.66
CA ALA A 5 -7.56 -13.20 13.92
C ALA A 5 -7.41 -13.39 12.40
N LYS A 6 -6.32 -14.01 11.94
CA LYS A 6 -6.12 -14.31 10.50
C LYS A 6 -7.25 -15.17 9.94
N LYS A 7 -7.65 -16.22 10.67
CA LYS A 7 -8.76 -17.10 10.29
C LYS A 7 -10.09 -16.35 10.21
N ALA A 8 -10.35 -15.44 11.16
CA ALA A 8 -11.57 -14.65 11.16
C ALA A 8 -11.64 -13.72 9.94
N VAL A 9 -10.54 -13.03 9.60
CA VAL A 9 -10.47 -12.16 8.40
C VAL A 9 -10.73 -12.97 7.13
N ILE A 10 -10.05 -14.09 6.95
CA ILE A 10 -10.25 -14.98 5.79
C ILE A 10 -11.72 -15.41 5.69
N ALA A 11 -12.31 -15.85 6.81
CA ALA A 11 -13.71 -16.30 6.84
C ALA A 11 -14.71 -15.18 6.48
N ARG A 12 -14.41 -13.93 6.82
CA ARG A 12 -15.25 -12.78 6.46
C ARG A 12 -15.08 -12.39 5.00
N LEU A 13 -13.85 -12.32 4.50
CA LEU A 13 -13.56 -12.02 3.10
C LEU A 13 -14.18 -13.06 2.16
N LYS A 14 -14.12 -14.36 2.49
CA LYS A 14 -14.79 -15.42 1.70
C LYS A 14 -16.29 -15.22 1.49
N LYS A 15 -16.98 -14.53 2.41
CA LYS A 15 -18.42 -14.27 2.28
C LYS A 15 -18.73 -13.16 1.29
N VAL A 16 -17.85 -12.17 1.17
CA VAL A 16 -18.09 -10.95 0.39
C VAL A 16 -17.34 -10.91 -0.94
N ALA A 17 -16.20 -11.59 -1.03
CA ALA A 17 -15.34 -11.56 -2.22
C ALA A 17 -16.04 -12.05 -3.50
N PRO A 18 -16.86 -13.12 -3.50
CA PRO A 18 -17.57 -13.54 -4.73
C PRO A 18 -18.55 -12.48 -5.26
N HIS A 19 -19.17 -11.71 -4.36
CA HIS A 19 -20.04 -10.62 -4.77
C HIS A 19 -19.24 -9.46 -5.35
N ALA A 20 -18.15 -9.06 -4.68
CA ALA A 20 -17.24 -8.02 -5.17
C ALA A 20 -16.68 -8.38 -6.56
N GLU A 21 -16.23 -9.63 -6.74
CA GLU A 21 -15.73 -10.14 -8.02
C GLU A 21 -16.78 -10.08 -9.12
N LYS A 22 -18.02 -10.49 -8.84
CA LYS A 22 -19.15 -10.38 -9.80
C LYS A 22 -19.45 -8.93 -10.21
N GLN A 23 -19.23 -7.97 -9.31
CA GLN A 23 -19.45 -6.55 -9.56
C GLN A 23 -18.22 -5.83 -10.14
N GLY A 24 -17.08 -6.51 -10.32
CA GLY A 24 -15.83 -5.88 -10.73
C GLY A 24 -15.23 -4.95 -9.67
N ILE A 25 -15.58 -5.14 -8.39
CA ILE A 25 -15.09 -4.35 -7.26
C ILE A 25 -13.84 -5.02 -6.67
N THR A 26 -12.80 -4.23 -6.40
CA THR A 26 -11.61 -4.68 -5.68
C THR A 26 -11.74 -4.36 -4.19
N LEU A 27 -11.42 -5.34 -3.35
CA LEU A 27 -11.28 -5.23 -1.91
C LEU A 27 -9.78 -5.16 -1.57
N GLY A 28 -9.28 -3.95 -1.36
CA GLY A 28 -7.90 -3.71 -0.94
C GLY A 28 -7.71 -3.93 0.55
N ILE A 29 -6.75 -4.78 0.93
CA ILE A 29 -6.33 -4.95 2.32
C ILE A 29 -5.16 -3.99 2.57
N GLU A 30 -5.39 -3.01 3.44
CA GLU A 30 -4.33 -2.22 4.07
C GLU A 30 -4.12 -2.72 5.50
N SER A 31 -2.86 -2.97 5.89
CA SER A 31 -2.52 -3.35 7.25
C SER A 31 -1.02 -3.21 7.54
N TRP A 32 -0.62 -3.56 8.76
CA TRP A 32 0.78 -3.65 9.21
C TRP A 32 1.39 -5.06 8.99
N LEU A 33 0.67 -5.94 8.27
CA LEU A 33 1.15 -7.28 7.94
C LEU A 33 2.25 -7.19 6.89
N SER A 34 3.15 -8.18 6.89
CA SER A 34 4.09 -8.34 5.78
C SER A 34 3.34 -8.63 4.47
N GLY A 35 3.97 -8.36 3.33
CA GLY A 35 3.46 -8.73 2.02
C GLY A 35 3.18 -10.23 1.92
N ARG A 36 3.98 -11.09 2.57
CA ARG A 36 3.77 -12.54 2.60
C ARG A 36 2.49 -12.90 3.35
N GLU A 37 2.27 -12.28 4.51
CA GLU A 37 1.05 -12.51 5.28
C GLU A 37 -0.21 -12.05 4.53
N HIS A 38 -0.13 -10.97 3.74
CA HIS A 38 -1.21 -10.55 2.84
C HIS A 38 -1.49 -11.62 1.77
N LEU A 39 -0.46 -12.10 1.07
CA LEU A 39 -0.59 -13.14 0.05
C LEU A 39 -1.22 -14.41 0.62
N ASP A 40 -0.79 -14.85 1.81
CA ASP A 40 -1.41 -16.02 2.47
C ASP A 40 -2.93 -15.83 2.72
N ILE A 41 -3.37 -14.60 3.05
CA ILE A 41 -4.80 -14.31 3.24
C ILE A 41 -5.52 -14.36 1.91
N ILE A 42 -4.97 -13.70 0.89
CA ILE A 42 -5.55 -13.62 -0.46
C ILE A 42 -5.69 -15.03 -1.06
N ASP A 43 -4.63 -15.83 -0.99
CA ASP A 43 -4.60 -17.22 -1.46
C ASP A 43 -5.65 -18.06 -0.72
N ALA A 44 -5.76 -17.90 0.61
CA ALA A 44 -6.74 -18.62 1.40
C ALA A 44 -8.18 -18.20 1.08
N VAL A 45 -8.43 -16.93 0.72
CA VAL A 45 -9.74 -16.43 0.27
C VAL A 45 -10.07 -16.97 -1.12
N GLY A 46 -9.11 -17.00 -2.03
CA GLY A 46 -9.22 -17.60 -3.36
C GLY A 46 -10.06 -16.80 -4.36
N SER A 47 -10.08 -15.46 -4.25
CA SER A 47 -10.81 -14.58 -5.16
C SER A 47 -9.91 -13.47 -5.69
N LYS A 48 -10.00 -13.18 -6.98
CA LYS A 48 -9.22 -12.12 -7.65
C LYS A 48 -9.62 -10.71 -7.24
N ALA A 49 -10.78 -10.58 -6.59
CA ALA A 49 -11.27 -9.31 -6.06
C ALA A 49 -10.49 -8.85 -4.82
N VAL A 50 -9.77 -9.74 -4.13
CA VAL A 50 -8.99 -9.35 -2.93
C VAL A 50 -7.55 -9.07 -3.32
N LYS A 51 -7.09 -7.86 -2.99
CA LYS A 51 -5.76 -7.35 -3.35
C LYS A 51 -5.14 -6.60 -2.18
N VAL A 52 -3.90 -6.14 -2.33
CA VAL A 52 -3.19 -5.33 -1.33
C VAL A 52 -3.33 -3.85 -1.67
N TYR A 53 -3.80 -3.07 -0.70
CA TYR A 53 -3.67 -1.61 -0.73
C TYR A 53 -2.40 -1.28 0.06
N TYR A 54 -1.30 -1.06 -0.67
CA TYR A 54 0.02 -1.13 -0.07
C TYR A 54 0.48 0.23 0.49
N ASP A 55 0.85 0.25 1.77
CA ASP A 55 1.44 1.40 2.45
C ASP A 55 2.90 1.06 2.84
N PHE A 56 3.85 1.74 2.18
CA PHE A 56 5.29 1.56 2.42
C PHE A 56 5.70 1.94 3.85
N ARG A 57 5.05 2.97 4.41
CA ARG A 57 5.37 3.50 5.72
C ARG A 57 4.89 2.55 6.81
N ASN A 58 3.65 2.07 6.72
CA ASN A 58 3.14 1.04 7.65
C ASN A 58 4.02 -0.22 7.60
N SER A 59 4.39 -0.68 6.40
CA SER A 59 5.23 -1.87 6.25
C SER A 59 6.64 -1.68 6.82
N THR A 60 7.26 -0.53 6.57
CA THR A 60 8.58 -0.17 7.11
C THR A 60 8.53 -0.06 8.64
N ASP A 61 7.51 0.60 9.20
CA ASP A 61 7.36 0.77 10.65
C ASP A 61 7.06 -0.57 11.36
N ALA A 62 6.43 -1.52 10.66
CA ALA A 62 6.28 -2.89 11.11
C ALA A 62 7.58 -3.72 11.05
N GLY A 63 8.66 -3.16 10.50
CA GLY A 63 9.97 -3.79 10.41
C GLY A 63 10.17 -4.68 9.17
N HIS A 64 9.32 -4.55 8.14
CA HIS A 64 9.44 -5.33 6.92
C HIS A 64 10.32 -4.63 5.87
N ASP A 65 10.92 -5.43 4.99
CA ASP A 65 11.76 -4.94 3.89
C ASP A 65 10.91 -4.67 2.66
N ILE A 66 10.47 -3.42 2.51
CA ILE A 66 9.60 -3.00 1.40
C ILE A 66 10.22 -3.27 0.02
N PHE A 67 11.55 -3.33 -0.10
CA PHE A 67 12.21 -3.59 -1.39
C PHE A 67 12.23 -5.06 -1.77
N LYS A 68 11.94 -5.97 -0.82
CA LYS A 68 11.59 -7.35 -1.11
C LYS A 68 10.09 -7.52 -1.35
N GLU A 69 9.27 -6.72 -0.66
CA GLU A 69 7.82 -6.83 -0.76
C GLU A 69 7.26 -6.31 -2.08
N ILE A 70 7.71 -5.15 -2.56
CA ILE A 70 7.24 -4.55 -3.82
C ILE A 70 7.33 -5.54 -4.99
N PRO A 71 8.49 -6.18 -5.30
CA PRO A 71 8.56 -7.17 -6.37
C PRO A 71 7.81 -8.47 -6.04
N MET A 72 7.69 -8.85 -4.77
CA MET A 72 6.94 -10.05 -4.37
C MET A 72 5.43 -9.88 -4.56
N LEU A 73 4.89 -8.70 -4.26
CA LEU A 73 3.48 -8.37 -4.51
C LEU A 73 3.26 -8.15 -6.02
N GLY A 74 4.13 -7.37 -6.64
CA GLY A 74 4.05 -7.03 -8.06
C GLY A 74 2.81 -6.20 -8.41
N LYS A 75 2.70 -5.80 -9.68
CA LYS A 75 1.63 -4.91 -10.15
C LYS A 75 0.23 -5.51 -10.10
N ASP A 76 0.13 -6.85 -10.14
CA ASP A 76 -1.18 -7.51 -10.22
C ASP A 76 -1.85 -7.65 -8.84
N MET A 77 -1.06 -7.80 -7.77
CA MET A 77 -1.58 -7.91 -6.40
C MET A 77 -1.78 -6.56 -5.71
N ILE A 78 -1.00 -5.54 -6.07
CA ILE A 78 -1.20 -4.19 -5.56
C ILE A 78 -2.37 -3.55 -6.32
N CYS A 79 -3.43 -3.16 -5.61
CA CYS A 79 -4.53 -2.42 -6.23
C CYS A 79 -4.28 -0.90 -6.22
N GLU A 80 -3.85 -0.36 -5.09
CA GLU A 80 -3.56 1.06 -4.86
C GLU A 80 -2.38 1.18 -3.89
N ILE A 81 -1.73 2.35 -3.90
CA ILE A 81 -0.56 2.65 -3.08
C ILE A 81 -0.83 3.89 -2.22
N HIS A 82 -0.58 3.79 -0.91
CA HIS A 82 -0.52 4.95 -0.03
C HIS A 82 0.87 5.61 -0.08
N MET A 83 0.87 6.92 -0.28
CA MET A 83 2.04 7.80 -0.25
C MET A 83 2.05 8.53 1.09
N LYS A 84 2.89 8.08 2.02
CA LYS A 84 2.80 8.49 3.42
C LYS A 84 4.15 8.69 4.11
N GLU A 85 4.19 9.70 4.96
CA GLU A 85 5.21 9.85 6.00
C GLU A 85 4.58 10.19 7.35
N ASN A 86 5.09 9.58 8.43
CA ASN A 86 4.56 9.79 9.78
C ASN A 86 5.20 11.04 10.40
N GLY A 87 4.43 12.13 10.47
CA GLY A 87 4.86 13.39 11.08
C GLY A 87 5.89 14.19 10.27
N GLN A 88 6.05 13.88 8.98
CA GLN A 88 6.94 14.57 8.05
C GLN A 88 6.24 14.74 6.70
N ARG A 89 6.73 15.65 5.85
CA ARG A 89 6.35 15.68 4.43
C ARG A 89 7.03 14.55 3.66
N LEU A 90 6.50 14.20 2.49
CA LEU A 90 7.15 13.20 1.63
C LEU A 90 8.53 13.72 1.21
N GLY A 91 9.54 12.85 1.26
CA GLY A 91 10.94 13.23 1.00
C GLY A 91 11.69 13.86 2.17
N GLU A 92 11.01 14.17 3.27
CA GLU A 92 11.62 14.73 4.50
C GLU A 92 11.64 13.74 5.66
N GLY A 93 11.09 12.55 5.45
CA GLY A 93 11.14 11.43 6.39
C GLY A 93 12.21 10.39 6.03
N PRO A 94 12.22 9.25 6.74
CA PRO A 94 13.24 8.21 6.60
C PRO A 94 13.06 7.29 5.39
N LEU A 95 11.93 7.34 4.67
CA LEU A 95 11.77 6.52 3.46
C LEU A 95 12.68 7.01 2.33
N ASP A 96 13.38 6.08 1.69
CA ASP A 96 14.11 6.33 0.44
C ASP A 96 13.13 6.37 -0.74
N TRP A 97 12.46 7.52 -0.89
CA TRP A 97 11.46 7.76 -1.92
C TRP A 97 11.97 7.57 -3.36
N PRO A 98 13.19 8.02 -3.74
CA PRO A 98 13.76 7.69 -5.04
C PRO A 98 13.86 6.19 -5.30
N ARG A 99 14.29 5.40 -4.31
CA ARG A 99 14.36 3.94 -4.45
C ARG A 99 12.99 3.29 -4.46
N VAL A 100 12.03 3.79 -3.68
CA VAL A 100 10.62 3.34 -3.73
C VAL A 100 10.04 3.60 -5.11
N ALA A 101 10.19 4.81 -5.65
CA ALA A 101 9.72 5.17 -6.98
C ALA A 101 10.34 4.27 -8.06
N LYS A 102 11.64 4.00 -7.97
CA LYS A 102 12.29 3.05 -8.87
C LYS A 102 11.68 1.65 -8.76
N ALA A 103 11.51 1.11 -7.55
CA ALA A 103 10.95 -0.23 -7.36
C ALA A 103 9.51 -0.35 -7.88
N VAL A 104 8.68 0.68 -7.68
CA VAL A 104 7.30 0.74 -8.21
C VAL A 104 7.30 0.78 -9.74
N LYS A 105 8.20 1.57 -10.35
CA LYS A 105 8.38 1.60 -11.82
C LYS A 105 8.87 0.25 -12.35
N ASP A 106 9.84 -0.39 -11.67
CA ASP A 106 10.43 -1.66 -12.08
C ASP A 106 9.38 -2.80 -12.14
N ILE A 107 8.39 -2.79 -11.24
CA ILE A 107 7.28 -3.77 -11.30
C ILE A 107 6.21 -3.41 -12.34
N GLY A 108 6.32 -2.26 -13.00
CA GLY A 108 5.37 -1.77 -14.01
C GLY A 108 4.00 -1.43 -13.44
N TYR A 109 3.95 -0.87 -12.22
CA TYR A 109 2.69 -0.43 -11.61
C TYR A 109 2.26 0.93 -12.17
N GLU A 110 1.03 0.99 -12.68
CA GLU A 110 0.42 2.18 -13.31
C GLU A 110 -0.90 2.61 -12.66
N GLY A 111 -1.24 2.02 -11.50
CA GLY A 111 -2.47 2.31 -10.78
C GLY A 111 -2.42 3.58 -9.92
N TRP A 112 -3.45 3.78 -9.09
CA TRP A 112 -3.61 4.98 -8.28
C TRP A 112 -2.62 5.03 -7.09
N MET A 113 -2.15 6.25 -6.84
CA MET A 113 -1.26 6.61 -5.73
C MET A 113 -1.91 7.72 -4.91
N GLN A 114 -2.08 7.50 -3.61
CA GLN A 114 -2.95 8.30 -2.77
C GLN A 114 -2.16 8.88 -1.59
N ILE A 115 -2.15 10.21 -1.47
CA ILE A 115 -1.49 10.89 -0.35
C ILE A 115 -2.40 10.75 0.88
N GLU A 116 -2.17 9.71 1.68
CA GLU A 116 -2.96 9.42 2.89
C GLU A 116 -2.63 10.43 4.01
N GLY A 117 -1.35 10.76 4.17
CA GLY A 117 -0.87 11.73 5.15
C GLY A 117 0.63 11.98 4.99
N ALA A 118 1.09 13.19 5.25
CA ALA A 118 2.51 13.56 5.22
C ALA A 118 2.59 15.03 5.66
N THR A 119 2.10 15.27 6.88
CA THR A 119 1.96 16.59 7.47
C THR A 119 2.66 16.56 8.83
N PRO A 120 3.70 17.38 9.05
CA PRO A 120 4.35 17.47 10.36
C PRO A 120 3.43 18.09 11.40
N GLN A 121 3.75 17.89 12.68
CA GLN A 121 3.00 18.49 13.78
C GLN A 121 2.98 20.03 13.63
N GLY A 122 1.79 20.62 13.65
CA GLY A 122 1.60 22.06 13.44
C GLY A 122 1.71 22.51 11.98
N GLY A 123 1.93 21.59 11.04
CA GLY A 123 1.94 21.90 9.61
C GLY A 123 0.54 22.16 9.05
N GLU A 124 0.42 23.15 8.17
CA GLU A 124 -0.83 23.41 7.45
C GLU A 124 -1.05 22.38 6.34
N ILE A 125 -2.28 21.86 6.23
CA ILE A 125 -2.63 20.77 5.32
C ILE A 125 -2.38 21.17 3.85
N ILE A 126 -2.89 22.33 3.41
CA ILE A 126 -2.84 22.74 2.00
C ILE A 126 -1.39 22.88 1.52
N PRO A 127 -0.49 23.65 2.18
CA PRO A 127 0.91 23.72 1.78
C PRO A 127 1.63 22.37 1.79
N CYS A 128 1.34 21.50 2.77
CA CYS A 128 1.96 20.18 2.83
C CYS A 128 1.54 19.31 1.63
N TYR A 129 0.24 19.27 1.30
CA TYR A 129 -0.23 18.48 0.15
C TYR A 129 0.25 19.04 -1.20
N GLN A 130 0.39 20.36 -1.35
CA GLN A 130 1.00 20.97 -2.53
C GLN A 130 2.47 20.55 -2.68
N HIS A 131 3.25 20.61 -1.59
CA HIS A 131 4.62 20.11 -1.56
C HIS A 131 4.69 18.63 -1.92
N ASN A 132 3.90 17.78 -1.24
CA ASN A 132 3.89 16.33 -1.41
C ASN A 132 3.55 15.94 -2.86
N LEU A 133 2.55 16.60 -3.45
CA LEU A 133 2.20 16.39 -4.85
C LEU A 133 3.35 16.78 -5.79
N GLN A 134 3.97 17.94 -5.58
CA GLN A 134 5.08 18.39 -6.42
C GLN A 134 6.29 17.45 -6.31
N TYR A 135 6.58 16.96 -5.11
CA TYR A 135 7.63 15.99 -4.85
C TYR A 135 7.39 14.68 -5.61
N LEU A 136 6.19 14.11 -5.50
CA LEU A 136 5.81 12.88 -6.21
C LEU A 136 5.84 13.06 -7.73
N LYS A 137 5.41 14.21 -8.25
CA LYS A 137 5.52 14.51 -9.69
C LYS A 137 6.97 14.45 -10.17
N GLY A 138 7.91 14.99 -9.40
CA GLY A 138 9.34 14.91 -9.70
C GLY A 138 9.90 13.48 -9.75
N LEU A 139 9.28 12.53 -9.03
CA LEU A 139 9.70 11.14 -9.02
C LEU A 139 9.03 10.29 -10.11
N PHE A 140 7.75 10.54 -10.42
CA PHE A 140 6.93 9.65 -11.25
C PHE A 140 6.58 10.21 -12.64
N GLN A 141 6.67 11.52 -12.88
CA GLN A 141 6.25 12.16 -14.14
C GLN A 141 7.42 12.74 -14.96
N THR A 142 8.60 12.12 -14.85
CA THR A 142 9.79 12.46 -15.66
C THR A 142 9.68 11.96 -17.09
#